data_AF-A0A7V4UMY8-F1
#
_entry.id   AF-A0A7V4UMY8-F1
#
_cell.length_a   1.000
_cell.length_b   1.000
_cell.length_c   1.000
_cell.angle_alpha   90.00
_cell.angle_beta   90.00
_cell.angle_gamma   90.00
#
_symmetry.space_group_name_H-M   'P 1'
#
loop_
_entity.id
_entity.type
_entity.pdbx_description
1 polymer ?
#
loop_
_entity_poly.entity_id
_entity_poly.type
_entity_poly.pdbx_seq_one_letter_code
_entity_poly.pdbx_strand_id
1 'polypeptide(L)' 'MILGKKKNVIGLDIGSSSIKLVELSEGKTGYRLQSLGISPLPPEAIVDGALMDSVTIIDAI' A
#
# COMPACT_ATOMS: atom_id res chain seq x y z
N MET A 1 14.54 1.73 -30.93
CA MET A 1 14.25 1.30 -29.54
C MET A 1 13.29 2.33 -28.95
N ILE A 2 12.00 2.02 -28.90
CA ILE A 2 10.98 2.95 -28.40
C ILE A 2 11.16 3.05 -26.88
N LEU A 3 11.38 4.27 -26.36
CA LEU A 3 11.47 4.53 -24.92
C LEU A 3 10.13 4.12 -24.27
N GLY A 4 10.10 2.98 -23.59
CA GLY A 4 8.96 2.61 -22.75
C GLY A 4 8.76 3.67 -21.67
N LYS A 5 7.51 4.14 -21.49
CA LYS A 5 7.15 5.06 -20.40
C LYS A 5 7.56 4.40 -19.07
N LYS A 6 8.38 5.10 -18.28
CA LYS A 6 8.64 4.71 -16.88
C LYS A 6 7.30 4.65 -16.16
N LYS A 7 7.00 3.51 -15.53
CA LYS A 7 5.77 3.32 -14.80
C LYS A 7 5.99 3.69 -13.34
N ASN A 8 5.10 4.53 -12.81
CA ASN A 8 4.93 4.60 -11.37
C ASN A 8 4.03 3.42 -10.96
N VAL A 9 4.33 2.83 -9.82
CA VAL A 9 3.60 1.70 -9.25
C VAL A 9 3.22 2.04 -7.81
N ILE A 10 1.99 1.71 -7.45
CA ILE A 10 1.48 1.80 -6.09
C ILE A 10 1.42 0.39 -5.51
N GLY A 11 1.99 0.19 -4.33
CA GLY A 11 1.81 -1.00 -3.50
C GLY A 11 0.92 -0.67 -2.32
N LEU A 12 -0.08 -1.51 -2.05
CA LEU A 12 -0.96 -1.40 -0.90
C LEU A 12 -0.93 -2.74 -0.15
N ASP A 13 -0.42 -2.70 1.08
CA ASP A 13 -0.37 -3.82 2.01
C ASP A 13 -1.41 -3.61 3.11
N ILE A 14 -2.40 -4.49 3.19
CA ILE A 14 -3.49 -4.44 4.18
C ILE A 14 -3.24 -5.56 5.18
N GLY A 15 -2.68 -5.20 6.34
CA GLY A 15 -2.42 -6.14 7.44
C GLY A 15 -3.30 -5.87 8.65
N SER A 16 -3.29 -6.78 9.63
CA SER A 16 -4.15 -6.67 10.81
C SER A 16 -3.83 -5.53 11.77
N SER A 17 -2.62 -4.98 11.70
CA SER A 17 -2.20 -3.85 12.53
C SER A 17 -2.19 -2.51 11.80
N SER A 18 -2.08 -2.52 10.48
CA SER A 18 -1.88 -1.32 9.68
C SER A 18 -2.06 -1.57 8.19
N ILE A 19 -2.50 -0.53 7.51
CA ILE A 19 -2.44 -0.40 6.06
C ILE A 19 -1.17 0.38 5.71
N LYS A 20 -0.37 -0.13 4.76
CA LYS A 20 0.85 0.51 4.29
C LYS A 20 0.72 0.76 2.79
N LEU A 21 1.02 1.99 2.37
CA LEU A 21 1.03 2.41 0.98
C LEU A 21 2.45 2.80 0.58
N VAL A 22 2.91 2.31 -0.56
CA VAL A 22 4.17 2.73 -1.18
C VAL A 22 3.92 3.21 -2.60
N GLU A 23 4.48 4.36 -2.94
CA GLU A 23 4.62 4.77 -4.34
C GLU A 23 6.07 4.55 -4.76
N LEU A 24 6.26 3.81 -5.85
CA LEU A 24 7.56 3.51 -6.42
C LEU A 24 7.64 4.07 -7.84
N SER A 25 8.79 4.64 -8.20
CA SER A 25 9.12 4.94 -9.60
C SER A 25 10.13 3.93 -10.12
N GLU A 26 9.92 3.45 -11.35
CA GLU A 26 10.86 2.55 -12.02
C GLU A 26 12.02 3.34 -12.65
N GLY A 27 13.24 3.04 -12.22
CA GLY A 27 14.49 3.60 -12.71
C GLY A 27 15.33 2.56 -13.49
N LYS A 28 16.48 3.00 -14.01
CA LYS A 28 17.39 2.12 -14.78
C LYS A 28 17.99 0.98 -13.94
N THR A 29 18.05 1.15 -12.62
CA THR A 29 18.70 0.21 -11.68
C THR A 29 17.71 -0.37 -10.67
N GLY A 30 16.41 -0.41 -11.02
CA GLY A 30 15.34 -0.89 -10.14
C GLY A 30 14.39 0.22 -9.69
N TYR A 31 13.65 -0.05 -8.61
CA TYR A 31 12.64 0.85 -8.08
C TYR A 31 13.19 1.87 -7.07
N ARG A 32 12.61 3.06 -7.04
CA ARG A 32 12.87 4.08 -6.02
C ARG A 32 11.58 4.47 -5.30
N LEU A 33 11.61 4.41 -3.97
CA LEU A 33 10.53 4.91 -3.13
C LEU A 33 10.31 6.40 -3.36
N GLN A 34 9.10 6.78 -3.73
CA GLN A 34 8.64 8.16 -3.86
C GLN A 34 7.87 8.60 -2.61
N SER A 35 6.96 7.74 -2.14
CA SER A 35 6.11 8.02 -0.99
C SER A 35 5.86 6.76 -0.17
N LEU A 36 5.68 6.95 1.14
CA LEU A 36 5.29 5.94 2.10
C LEU A 36 4.16 6.51 2.97
N GLY A 37 3.04 5.81 3.03
CA GLY A 37 1.93 6.07 3.96
C GLY A 37 1.74 4.86 4.88
N ILE A 38 1.47 5.10 6.15
CA ILE A 38 1.12 4.06 7.12
C ILE A 38 -0.08 4.56 7.92
N SER A 39 -1.16 3.79 7.88
CA SER A 39 -2.37 4.04 8.67
C SER A 39 -2.55 2.89 9.67
N PRO A 40 -2.51 3.14 10.98
CA PRO A 40 -2.76 2.09 11.98
C PRO A 40 -4.22 1.67 11.93
N LEU A 41 -4.47 0.37 12.12
CA LEU A 41 -5.80 -0.16 12.33
C LEU A 41 -5.98 -0.51 13.80
N PRO A 42 -7.19 -0.36 14.36
CA PRO A 42 -7.46 -0.89 15.68
C PRO A 42 -7.29 -2.41 15.65
N PRO A 43 -6.99 -3.01 16.81
CA PRO A 43 -7.08 -4.45 16.92
C PRO A 43 -8.51 -4.90 16.55
N GLU A 44 -8.66 -6.17 16.19
CA GLU A 44 -9.92 -6.76 15.71
C GLU A 44 -10.43 -6.30 14.33
N ALA A 45 -9.98 -5.18 13.74
CA ALA A 45 -10.44 -4.76 12.41
C ALA A 45 -10.24 -5.85 11.34
N ILE A 46 -9.13 -6.59 11.44
CA ILE A 46 -8.85 -7.78 10.64
C ILE A 46 -8.36 -8.88 11.59
N VAL A 47 -9.03 -10.04 11.57
CA VAL A 47 -8.70 -11.22 12.37
C VAL A 47 -8.65 -12.42 11.45
N ASP A 48 -7.58 -13.21 11.51
CA ASP A 48 -7.35 -14.38 10.65
C ASP A 48 -7.57 -14.11 9.14
N GLY A 49 -7.24 -12.89 8.69
CA GLY A 49 -7.42 -12.44 7.31
C GLY A 49 -8.85 -12.06 6.93
N ALA A 50 -9.82 -12.20 7.83
CA ALA A 50 -11.19 -11.74 7.63
C ALA A 50 -11.35 -10.29 8.09
N LEU A 51 -12.06 -9.48 7.29
CA LEU A 51 -12.40 -8.10 7.63
C LEU A 51 -13.59 -8.11 8.60
N MET A 52 -13.40 -7.62 9.82
CA MET A 52 -14.45 -7.58 10.84
C MET A 52 -15.12 -6.20 10.90
N ASP A 53 -14.36 -5.14 10.63
CA ASP A 53 -14.85 -3.76 10.53
C ASP A 53 -14.38 -3.12 9.23
N SER A 54 -15.22 -3.23 8.20
CA SER A 54 -14.93 -2.68 6.89
C SER A 54 -14.98 -1.15 6.84
N VAL A 55 -15.77 -0.51 7.71
CA VAL A 55 -15.90 0.96 7.71
C VAL A 55 -14.58 1.59 8.15
N THR A 56 -14.01 1.11 9.26
CA THR A 56 -12.70 1.58 9.74
C THR A 56 -11.60 1.35 8.71
N ILE A 57 -11.63 0.24 7.99
CA ILE A 57 -10.64 -0.07 6.95
C ILE A 57 -10.78 0.87 5.75
N ILE A 58 -12.01 1.21 5.35
CA ILE A 58 -12.27 2.15 4.26
C ILE A 58 -11.76 3.54 4.64
N ASP A 59 -12.03 4.00 5.86
CA ASP A 59 -11.60 5.33 6.32
C ASP A 59 -10.07 5.46 6.43
N ALA A 60 -9.35 4.33 6.56
CA ALA A 60 -7.90 4.29 6.63
C ALA A 60 -7.19 4.33 5.26
N ILE A 61 -7.93 4.24 4.14
CA ILE A 61 -7.42 4.24 2.75
C ILE A 61 -7.69 5.58 2.07
#